data_AF-A0A084VBG5-F1
#
_entry.id   AF-A0A084VBG5-F1
#
_cell.length_a   1.000
_cell.length_b   1.000
_cell.length_c   1.000
_cell.angle_alpha   90.00
_cell.angle_beta   90.00
_cell.angle_gamma   90.00
#
_symmetry.space_group_name_H-M   'P 1'
#
loop_
_entity.id
_entity.type
_entity.pdbx_description
1 polymer ?
#
loop_
_entity_poly.entity_id
_entity_poly.type
_entity_poly.pdbx_seq_one_letter_code
_entity_poly.pdbx_strand_id
1 'polypeptide(L)'
;MSSGRKCNNCGSADIEVDNARGDAVCTNCGSVLEDNIIVSEVQFEENAHGAASAVGQFVASDSRGGATAYGKFHVGTGTESREVTLRKARQGITHLCNQLRLNNHCIDTACNFFKMALIRNLTRGRRNTHIYAACVYITCRTEGTSRKFRGNIG
;
A
#
# COMPACT_ATOMS: atom_id res chain seq x y z
N MET A 1 4.89 -5.07 22.62
CA MET A 1 4.11 -5.04 23.87
C MET A 1 2.72 -5.58 23.53
N SER A 2 2.53 -6.89 23.65
CA SER A 2 1.23 -7.54 23.46
C SER A 2 0.39 -7.28 24.69
N SER A 3 -0.62 -6.42 24.57
CA SER A 3 -1.66 -6.28 25.59
C SER A 3 -2.36 -7.64 25.70
N GLY A 4 -2.04 -8.40 26.76
CA GLY A 4 -2.63 -9.71 26.99
C GLY A 4 -4.15 -9.60 27.05
N ARG A 5 -4.84 -10.26 26.10
CA ARG A 5 -6.29 -10.40 26.14
C ARG A 5 -6.65 -11.09 27.46
N LYS A 6 -7.59 -10.50 28.22
CA LYS A 6 -8.15 -11.08 29.44
C LYS A 6 -9.60 -11.40 29.17
N CYS A 7 -10.11 -12.47 29.76
CA CYS A 7 -11.51 -12.83 29.62
C CYS A 7 -12.43 -11.75 30.22
N ASN A 8 -13.43 -11.30 29.47
CA ASN A 8 -14.41 -10.30 29.95
C ASN A 8 -15.37 -10.85 31.02
N ASN A 9 -15.49 -12.17 31.12
CA ASN A 9 -16.43 -12.83 32.05
C ASN A 9 -15.78 -13.19 33.39
N CYS A 10 -14.54 -13.71 33.37
CA CYS A 10 -13.86 -14.17 34.60
C CYS A 10 -12.51 -13.46 34.86
N GLY A 11 -12.06 -12.56 33.99
CA GLY A 11 -10.80 -11.83 34.15
C GLY A 11 -9.52 -12.68 33.99
N SER A 12 -9.65 -13.97 33.70
CA SER A 12 -8.50 -14.89 33.55
C SER A 12 -7.73 -14.60 32.26
N ALA A 13 -6.41 -14.83 32.30
CA ALA A 13 -5.52 -14.69 31.16
C ALA A 13 -5.29 -16.02 30.41
N ASP A 14 -5.86 -17.12 30.93
CA ASP A 14 -5.80 -18.45 30.32
C ASP A 14 -6.85 -18.55 29.21
N ILE A 15 -6.39 -18.25 28.00
CA ILE A 15 -7.19 -18.28 26.77
C ILE A 15 -6.49 -19.25 25.81
N GLU A 16 -7.18 -20.33 25.45
CA GLU A 16 -6.76 -21.21 24.39
C GLU A 16 -7.29 -20.71 23.06
N VAL A 17 -6.42 -20.73 22.05
CA VAL A 17 -6.72 -20.25 20.70
C VAL A 17 -6.67 -21.45 19.78
N ASP A 18 -7.83 -21.86 19.26
CA ASP A 18 -7.90 -22.89 18.24
C ASP A 18 -7.77 -22.24 16.86
N ASN A 19 -6.58 -22.34 16.28
CA ASN A 19 -6.27 -21.73 14.99
C ASN A 19 -6.94 -22.46 13.81
N ALA A 20 -7.43 -23.69 14.00
CA ALA A 20 -8.11 -24.46 12.95
C ALA A 20 -9.60 -24.07 12.85
N ARG A 21 -10.21 -23.65 13.96
CA ARG A 21 -11.58 -23.10 13.97
C ARG A 21 -11.63 -21.56 13.94
N GLY A 22 -10.57 -20.89 14.36
CA GLY A 22 -10.51 -19.43 14.39
C GLY A 22 -11.18 -18.82 15.62
N ASP A 23 -11.33 -19.61 16.69
CA ASP A 23 -12.03 -19.24 17.92
C ASP A 23 -11.04 -19.13 19.10
N ALA A 24 -11.22 -18.12 19.93
CA ALA A 24 -10.48 -17.97 21.19
C ALA A 24 -11.40 -18.26 22.38
N VAL A 25 -11.10 -19.30 23.17
CA VAL A 25 -11.93 -19.76 24.28
C VAL A 25 -11.18 -19.64 25.60
N CYS A 26 -11.84 -19.09 26.61
CA CYS A 26 -11.29 -19.08 27.96
C CYS A 26 -11.48 -20.45 28.62
N THR A 27 -10.39 -21.10 29.01
CA THR A 27 -10.41 -22.44 29.64
C THR A 27 -10.97 -22.43 31.06
N ASN A 28 -11.00 -21.27 31.72
CA ASN A 28 -11.49 -21.15 33.09
C ASN A 28 -13.03 -20.97 33.20
N CYS A 29 -13.66 -20.32 32.21
CA CYS A 29 -15.11 -20.05 32.25
C CYS A 29 -15.88 -20.53 31.02
N GLY A 30 -15.19 -21.13 30.04
CA GLY A 30 -15.79 -21.62 28.79
C GLY A 30 -16.33 -20.52 27.87
N SER A 31 -16.06 -19.24 28.16
CA SER A 31 -16.56 -18.12 27.37
C SER A 31 -15.71 -17.91 26.11
N VAL A 32 -16.38 -17.83 24.96
CA VAL A 32 -15.76 -17.51 23.66
C VAL A 32 -15.53 -16.00 23.61
N LEU A 33 -14.29 -15.58 23.34
CA LEU A 33 -13.86 -14.19 23.38
C LEU A 33 -13.80 -13.53 22.01
N GLU A 34 -13.54 -14.29 20.95
CA GLU A 34 -13.45 -13.78 19.59
C GLU A 34 -13.79 -14.91 18.60
N ASP A 35 -14.80 -14.68 17.76
CA ASP A 35 -15.12 -15.48 16.59
C ASP A 35 -14.47 -14.77 15.38
N ASN A 36 -13.65 -15.48 14.61
CA ASN A 36 -12.93 -15.00 13.41
C ASN A 36 -11.63 -14.23 13.66
N ILE A 37 -10.59 -14.95 14.08
CA ILE A 37 -9.22 -14.46 13.97
C ILE A 37 -8.90 -14.25 12.48
N ILE A 38 -8.67 -13.00 12.07
CA ILE A 38 -8.25 -12.67 10.70
C ILE A 38 -6.80 -13.17 10.51
N VAL A 39 -6.65 -14.35 9.91
CA VAL A 39 -5.32 -14.90 9.61
C VAL A 39 -4.82 -14.31 8.29
N SER A 40 -3.62 -13.73 8.29
CA SER A 40 -2.94 -13.22 7.08
C SER A 40 -2.18 -14.33 6.36
N GLU A 41 -2.69 -15.55 6.36
CA GLU A 41 -2.08 -16.68 5.65
C GLU A 41 -2.74 -16.88 4.30
N VAL A 42 -1.92 -17.17 3.28
CA VAL A 42 -2.40 -17.44 1.93
C VAL A 42 -2.77 -18.91 1.85
N GLN A 43 -4.07 -19.21 1.82
CA GLN A 43 -4.55 -20.57 1.63
C GLN A 43 -4.56 -20.91 0.13
N PHE A 44 -3.95 -22.05 -0.23
CA PHE A 44 -3.94 -22.58 -1.60
C PHE A 44 -4.83 -23.81 -1.67
N GLU A 45 -5.83 -23.80 -2.55
CA GLU A 45 -6.68 -24.95 -2.84
C GLU A 45 -6.20 -25.62 -4.14
N GLU A 46 -5.91 -26.91 -4.09
CA GLU A 46 -5.56 -27.70 -5.27
C GLU A 46 -6.84 -28.30 -5.85
N ASN A 47 -7.32 -27.75 -6.96
CA ASN A 47 -8.45 -28.35 -7.68
C ASN A 47 -8.05 -29.73 -8.21
N ALA A 48 -9.01 -30.66 -8.30
CA ALA A 48 -8.83 -32.06 -8.73
C ALA A 48 -8.15 -32.28 -10.11
N HIS A 49 -7.76 -31.20 -10.79
CA HIS A 49 -7.04 -31.17 -12.06
C HIS A 49 -5.59 -30.66 -11.91
N GLY A 50 -5.02 -30.66 -10.68
CA GLY A 50 -3.62 -30.28 -10.42
C GLY A 50 -3.34 -28.78 -10.53
N ALA A 51 -4.39 -27.94 -10.49
CA ALA A 51 -4.26 -26.49 -10.51
C ALA A 51 -4.38 -25.95 -9.08
N ALA A 52 -3.31 -25.36 -8.56
CA ALA A 52 -3.32 -24.64 -7.29
C ALA A 52 -3.92 -23.23 -7.52
N SER A 53 -5.01 -22.92 -6.84
CA SER A 53 -5.62 -21.59 -6.80
C SER A 53 -5.50 -21.01 -5.40
N ALA A 54 -4.90 -19.82 -5.27
CA ALA A 54 -4.90 -19.10 -4.01
C ALA A 54 -6.32 -18.58 -3.71
N VAL A 55 -6.85 -18.93 -2.54
CA VAL A 55 -8.16 -18.48 -2.08
C VAL A 55 -7.98 -17.12 -1.41
N GLY A 56 -8.41 -16.06 -2.08
CA GLY A 56 -8.37 -14.70 -1.53
C GLY A 56 -8.62 -13.62 -2.57
N GLN A 57 -9.20 -12.50 -2.15
CA GLN A 57 -9.36 -11.31 -2.98
C GLN A 57 -8.10 -10.44 -2.84
N PHE A 58 -7.37 -10.22 -3.93
CA PHE A 58 -6.23 -9.29 -3.92
C PHE A 58 -6.73 -7.85 -3.73
N VAL A 59 -6.42 -7.26 -2.57
CA VAL A 59 -6.73 -5.85 -2.27
C VAL A 59 -5.44 -5.04 -2.38
N ALA A 60 -5.25 -4.35 -3.51
CA ALA A 60 -4.13 -3.41 -3.65
C ALA A 60 -4.30 -2.23 -2.70
N SER A 61 -3.21 -1.74 -2.10
CA SER A 61 -3.24 -0.62 -1.14
C SER A 61 -3.73 0.71 -1.74
N ASP A 62 -3.76 0.84 -3.08
CA ASP A 62 -4.30 2.00 -3.82
C ASP A 62 -5.76 1.77 -4.29
N SER A 63 -6.32 0.58 -4.08
CA SER A 63 -7.71 0.28 -4.41
C SER A 63 -8.63 0.94 -3.39
N ARG A 64 -9.20 2.10 -3.75
CA ARG A 64 -10.26 2.76 -2.99
C ARG A 64 -11.57 1.97 -3.01
N GLY A 65 -11.60 0.84 -2.30
CA GLY A 65 -12.80 0.17 -1.79
C GLY A 65 -14.01 0.15 -2.72
N GLY A 66 -13.83 -0.25 -3.98
CA GLY A 66 -14.88 -0.18 -4.99
C GLY A 66 -15.03 -1.47 -5.78
N ALA A 67 -15.57 -2.52 -5.13
CA ALA A 67 -16.35 -3.58 -5.77
C ALA A 67 -16.93 -4.53 -4.70
N THR A 68 -17.93 -4.07 -3.96
CA THR A 68 -18.95 -4.95 -3.37
C THR A 68 -20.00 -5.21 -4.44
N ALA A 69 -19.81 -6.19 -5.32
CA ALA A 69 -20.90 -6.78 -6.09
C ALA A 69 -20.44 -8.08 -6.75
N TYR A 70 -21.13 -9.16 -6.40
CA TYR A 70 -21.09 -10.45 -7.06
C TYR A 70 -20.91 -10.33 -8.59
N GLY A 71 -19.93 -11.06 -9.12
CA GLY A 71 -19.87 -11.39 -10.55
C GLY A 71 -19.54 -10.23 -11.48
N LYS A 72 -18.33 -9.68 -11.40
CA LYS A 72 -17.71 -9.04 -12.57
C LYS A 72 -16.19 -9.08 -12.50
N PHE A 73 -15.62 -10.11 -13.11
CA PHE A 73 -14.19 -10.18 -13.45
C PHE A 73 -13.89 -9.15 -14.55
N HIS A 74 -13.77 -7.88 -14.17
CA HIS A 74 -13.06 -6.86 -14.93
C HIS A 74 -11.90 -6.33 -14.09
N VAL A 75 -11.06 -7.25 -13.62
CA VAL A 75 -9.67 -6.94 -13.32
C VAL A 75 -9.00 -6.70 -14.67
N GLY A 76 -8.59 -5.46 -14.97
CA GLY A 76 -7.75 -5.23 -16.15
C GLY A 76 -7.59 -3.77 -16.58
N THR A 77 -8.66 -3.06 -16.90
CA THR A 77 -8.49 -1.90 -17.80
C THR A 77 -8.15 -0.58 -17.08
N GLY A 78 -8.58 -0.42 -15.82
CA GLY A 78 -8.42 0.84 -15.08
C GLY A 78 -7.08 0.98 -14.33
N THR A 79 -6.57 -0.11 -13.77
CA THR A 79 -5.31 -0.14 -12.99
C THR A 79 -4.09 -0.07 -13.91
N GLU A 80 -4.12 -0.81 -15.02
CA GLU A 80 -3.07 -0.80 -16.03
C GLU A 80 -2.85 0.61 -16.61
N SER A 81 -3.93 1.34 -16.90
CA SER A 81 -3.86 2.70 -17.45
C SER A 81 -3.13 3.70 -16.53
N ARG A 82 -3.33 3.59 -15.21
CA ARG A 82 -2.63 4.42 -14.22
C ARG A 82 -1.16 4.03 -14.11
N GLU A 83 -0.88 2.74 -14.07
CA GLU A 83 0.49 2.23 -13.98
C GLU A 83 1.32 2.59 -15.21
N VAL A 84 0.76 2.47 -16.42
CA VAL A 84 1.39 2.90 -17.66
C VAL A 84 1.69 4.41 -17.64
N THR A 85 0.76 5.22 -17.12
CA THR A 85 0.97 6.67 -16.97
C THR A 85 2.11 6.97 -15.99
N LEU A 86 2.18 6.25 -14.88
CA LEU A 86 3.26 6.36 -13.89
C LEU A 86 4.62 5.96 -14.47
N ARG A 87 4.68 4.88 -15.25
CA ARG A 87 5.92 4.42 -15.90
C ARG A 87 6.43 5.45 -16.91
N LYS A 88 5.55 6.00 -17.75
CA LYS A 88 5.89 7.10 -18.68
C LYS A 88 6.37 8.35 -17.94
N ALA A 89 5.70 8.72 -16.86
CA ALA A 89 6.09 9.86 -16.04
C ALA A 89 7.46 9.68 -15.39
N ARG A 90 7.76 8.49 -14.86
CA ARG A 90 9.08 8.18 -14.31
C ARG A 90 10.18 8.37 -15.34
N GLN A 91 9.99 7.87 -16.56
CA GLN A 91 10.95 8.08 -17.66
C GLN A 91 11.16 9.56 -17.97
N GLY A 92 10.07 10.34 -18.07
CA GLY A 92 10.15 11.78 -18.33
C GLY A 92 10.85 12.57 -17.22
N ILE A 93 10.54 12.25 -15.96
CA ILE A 93 11.18 12.86 -14.78
C ILE A 93 12.67 12.49 -14.73
N THR A 94 13.02 11.22 -14.93
CA THR A 94 14.42 10.77 -14.97
C THR A 94 15.22 11.49 -16.05
N HIS A 95 14.66 11.67 -17.25
CA HIS A 95 15.33 12.40 -18.32
C HIS A 95 15.64 13.85 -17.91
N LEU A 96 14.66 14.54 -17.30
CA LEU A 96 14.82 15.91 -16.81
C LEU A 96 15.85 16.01 -15.67
N CYS A 97 15.80 15.06 -14.72
CA CYS A 97 16.73 14.98 -13.60
C CYS A 97 18.17 14.70 -14.05
N ASN A 98 18.35 13.88 -15.08
CA ASN A 98 19.66 13.59 -15.67
C ASN A 98 20.28 14.84 -16.30
N GLN A 99 19.48 15.66 -16.99
CA GLN A 99 19.93 16.95 -17.53
C GLN A 99 20.35 17.93 -16.42
N LEU A 100 19.65 17.91 -15.28
CA LEU A 100 19.92 18.75 -14.12
C LEU A 100 20.98 18.15 -13.15
N ARG A 101 21.56 16.99 -13.48
CA ARG A 101 22.50 16.23 -12.63
C ARG A 101 22.02 16.02 -11.18
N LEU A 102 20.74 15.71 -11.02
CA LEU A 102 20.12 15.45 -9.72
C LEU A 102 20.36 14.00 -9.27
N ASN A 103 20.39 13.79 -7.94
CA ASN A 103 20.59 12.46 -7.36
C ASN A 103 19.35 11.55 -7.59
N ASN A 104 19.56 10.23 -7.60
CA ASN A 104 18.50 9.22 -7.73
C ASN A 104 17.40 9.40 -6.65
N HIS A 105 17.79 9.78 -5.43
CA HIS A 105 16.84 10.12 -4.36
C HIS A 105 15.81 11.17 -4.81
N CYS A 106 16.25 12.23 -5.50
CA CYS A 106 15.36 13.29 -5.96
C CYS A 106 14.38 12.80 -7.04
N ILE A 107 14.77 11.80 -7.84
CA ILE A 107 13.92 11.18 -8.86
C ILE A 107 12.76 10.42 -8.18
N ASP A 108 13.06 9.60 -7.17
CA ASP A 108 12.03 8.83 -6.46
C ASP A 108 11.07 9.75 -5.67
N THR A 109 11.59 10.79 -5.02
CA THR A 109 10.74 11.80 -4.36
C THR A 109 9.85 12.53 -5.37
N ALA A 110 10.37 12.87 -6.56
CA ALA A 110 9.60 13.59 -7.59
C ALA A 110 8.50 12.70 -8.18
N CYS A 111 8.81 11.41 -8.37
CA CYS A 111 7.83 10.40 -8.75
C CYS A 111 6.73 10.24 -7.69
N ASN A 112 7.07 10.33 -6.39
CA ASN A 112 6.08 10.27 -5.32
C ASN A 112 5.13 11.48 -5.34
N PHE A 113 5.64 12.69 -5.55
CA PHE A 113 4.80 13.88 -5.75
C PHE A 113 3.88 13.76 -6.96
N PHE A 114 4.38 13.19 -8.06
CA PHE A 114 3.56 12.93 -9.25
C PHE A 114 2.44 11.92 -8.97
N LYS A 115 2.72 10.84 -8.21
CA LYS A 115 1.69 9.88 -7.75
C LYS A 115 0.58 10.58 -6.96
N MET A 116 0.94 11.45 -6.00
CA MET A 116 -0.04 12.21 -5.23
C MET A 116 -0.88 13.16 -6.10
N ALA A 117 -0.26 13.80 -7.09
CA ALA A 117 -0.95 14.68 -8.03
C ALA A 117 -1.96 13.92 -8.91
N LEU A 118 -1.62 12.71 -9.35
CA LEU A 118 -2.51 11.83 -10.09
C LEU A 118 -3.72 11.39 -9.26
N ILE A 119 -3.51 11.03 -7.99
CA ILE A 119 -4.59 10.62 -7.08
C ILE A 119 -5.64 11.74 -6.88
N ARG A 120 -5.18 12.99 -6.94
CA ARG A 120 -6.02 14.20 -6.82
C ARG A 120 -6.52 14.73 -8.16
N ASN A 121 -6.29 14.03 -9.28
CA ASN A 121 -6.64 14.44 -10.64
C ASN A 121 -6.08 15.82 -11.06
N LEU A 122 -4.98 16.27 -10.45
CA LEU A 122 -4.35 17.58 -10.73
C LEU A 122 -3.57 17.60 -12.06
N THR A 123 -3.51 16.45 -12.73
CA THR A 123 -2.85 16.27 -14.02
C THR A 123 -3.78 16.49 -15.22
N ARG A 124 -5.09 16.70 -14.99
CA ARG A 124 -6.08 16.80 -16.05
C ARG A 124 -6.06 18.20 -16.68
N GLY A 125 -5.90 18.27 -18.00
CA GLY A 125 -5.95 19.51 -18.80
C GLY A 125 -4.63 20.28 -18.93
N ARG A 126 -3.52 19.77 -18.38
CA ARG A 126 -2.18 20.38 -18.52
C ARG A 126 -1.23 19.43 -19.25
N ARG A 127 -0.29 19.98 -20.01
CA ARG A 127 0.74 19.18 -20.69
C ARG A 127 1.60 18.47 -19.65
N ASN A 128 1.84 17.17 -19.86
CA ASN A 128 2.65 16.33 -18.97
C ASN A 128 4.04 16.92 -18.68
N THR A 129 4.65 17.60 -19.65
CA THR A 129 5.94 18.28 -19.49
C THR A 129 5.95 19.34 -18.38
N HIS A 130 4.88 20.11 -18.24
CA HIS A 130 4.75 21.12 -17.18
C HIS A 130 4.59 20.47 -15.81
N ILE A 131 3.88 19.34 -15.75
CA ILE A 131 3.68 18.60 -14.51
C ILE A 131 5.01 17.99 -14.06
N TYR A 132 5.78 17.39 -14.96
CA TYR A 132 7.12 16.86 -14.66
C TYR A 132 8.05 17.95 -14.11
N ALA A 133 8.10 19.11 -14.78
CA ALA A 133 8.91 20.25 -14.34
C ALA A 133 8.47 20.76 -12.95
N ALA A 134 7.17 20.87 -12.68
CA ALA A 134 6.65 21.29 -11.38
C ALA A 134 6.99 20.30 -10.25
N CYS A 135 6.86 18.99 -10.49
CA CYS A 135 7.23 17.96 -9.52
C CYS A 135 8.73 18.00 -9.19
N VAL A 136 9.59 18.16 -10.19
CA VAL A 136 11.05 18.28 -10.01
C VAL A 136 11.41 19.58 -9.30
N TYR A 137 10.75 20.69 -9.63
CA TYR A 137 10.97 21.97 -8.96
C TYR A 137 10.65 21.89 -7.46
N ILE A 138 9.52 21.27 -7.12
CA ILE A 138 9.12 21.07 -5.72
C ILE A 138 10.17 20.24 -4.99
N THR A 139 10.62 19.10 -5.53
CA THR A 139 11.65 18.29 -4.86
C THR A 139 12.97 19.01 -4.69
N CYS A 140 13.43 19.74 -5.72
CA CYS A 140 14.65 20.53 -5.64
C CYS A 140 14.53 21.62 -4.58
N ARG A 141 13.35 22.22 -4.43
CA ARG A 141 13.07 23.20 -3.37
C ARG A 141 13.09 22.54 -1.99
N THR A 142 12.42 21.41 -1.80
CA THR A 142 12.36 20.72 -0.50
C THR A 142 13.73 20.25 -0.05
N GLU A 143 14.51 19.62 -0.93
CA GLU A 143 15.87 19.15 -0.68
C GLU A 143 16.88 20.30 -0.52
N GLY A 144 16.68 21.41 -1.23
CA GLY A 144 17.49 22.62 -1.13
C GLY A 144 17.39 23.31 0.24
N THR A 145 16.27 23.16 0.94
CA THR A 145 16.11 23.65 2.33
C THR A 145 16.79 22.75 3.36
N SER A 146 17.08 21.49 3.04
CA SER A 146 17.68 20.52 3.99
C SER A 146 19.21 20.45 3.92
N ARG A 147 19.83 20.87 2.79
CA ARG A 147 21.29 20.85 2.59
C ARG A 147 22.00 22.20 2.80
N LYS A 148 21.40 23.14 3.54
CA LYS A 148 22.11 24.35 4.01
C LYS A 148 21.96 24.70 5.49
N PHE A 149 21.42 23.81 6.33
CA PHE A 149 21.33 24.06 7.78
C PHE A 149 21.89 22.97 8.70
N ARG A 150 22.64 22.00 8.16
CA ARG A 150 23.35 21.05 9.01
C ARG A 150 24.67 20.60 8.39
N GLY A 151 25.75 21.30 8.73
CA GLY A 151 27.12 20.80 8.53
C GLY A 151 28.11 21.79 7.91
N ASN A 152 28.42 22.88 8.62
CA ASN A 152 29.81 23.32 8.78
C ASN A 152 29.89 24.32 9.95
N ILE A 153 30.23 23.79 11.13
CA ILE A 153 30.65 24.55 12.31
C ILE A 153 32.07 24.12 12.71
N GLY A 154 32.99 24.06 11.74
CA GLY A 154 34.41 23.84 11.97
C GLY A 154 35.21 24.92 11.29
#